data_AF-A0A813K853-F1
#
_entry.id   AF-A0A813K853-F1
#
_cell.length_a   1.000
_cell.length_b   1.000
_cell.length_c   1.000
_cell.angle_alpha   90.00
_cell.angle_beta   90.00
_cell.angle_gamma   90.00
#
_symmetry.space_group_name_H-M   'P 1'
#
loop_
_entity.id
_entity.type
_entity.pdbx_description
1 polymer ?
#
loop_
_entity_poly.entity_id
_entity_poly.type
_entity_poly.pdbx_seq_one_letter_code
_entity_poly.pdbx_strand_id
1 'polypeptide(L)'
;MADSRVPRGEICLVTKLSNPGEYRSARQRFEQQLQTLGVDYIDVYMLHSPGSSMEERQAAWRQMEELYDEGRIKALGVSNFDIPLLQELLGFARVRPVYLQNKYSIYEPGGHGEVSQPDSLMEWLAKEGIVMTGYSFLLSAPMVMFYVLKILCLFTVCCYIFHPWRTSNHVPTHENKAKHS
;
A
#
# COMPACT_ATOMS: atom_id res chain seq x y z
N MET A 1 2.41 8.77 11.56
CA MET A 1 3.65 8.06 11.97
C MET A 1 4.22 8.60 13.26
N ALA A 2 4.20 9.92 13.50
CA ALA A 2 4.76 10.54 14.71
C ALA A 2 4.28 9.91 16.04
N ASP A 3 3.04 9.43 16.11
CA ASP A 3 2.48 8.88 17.36
C ASP A 3 2.75 7.37 17.56
N SER A 4 3.25 6.66 16.54
CA SER A 4 3.67 5.27 16.72
C SER A 4 5.06 5.26 17.33
N ARG A 5 5.23 4.68 18.52
CA ARG A 5 6.54 4.50 19.18
C ARG A 5 7.49 3.54 18.43
N VAL A 6 7.18 3.19 17.19
CA VAL A 6 7.92 2.26 16.33
C VAL A 6 8.94 3.06 15.52
N PRO A 7 10.23 2.67 15.53
CA PRO A 7 11.24 3.33 14.71
C PRO A 7 10.89 3.33 13.22
N ARG A 8 11.17 4.43 12.51
CA ARG A 8 10.86 4.56 11.07
C ARG A 8 11.43 3.43 10.23
N GLY A 9 12.63 2.93 10.56
CA GLY A 9 13.28 1.83 9.84
C GLY A 9 12.59 0.47 9.96
N GLU A 10 11.69 0.30 10.93
CA GLU A 10 10.91 -0.92 11.13
C GLU A 10 9.55 -0.87 10.44
N ILE A 11 9.19 0.27 9.83
CA ILE A 11 7.95 0.43 9.09
C ILE A 11 8.27 0.47 7.59
N CYS A 12 7.67 -0.45 6.83
CA CYS A 12 7.69 -0.36 5.37
C CYS A 12 6.58 0.59 4.90
N LEU A 13 6.95 1.77 4.43
CA LEU A 13 6.01 2.75 3.90
C LEU A 13 5.88 2.62 2.38
N VAL A 14 4.66 2.31 1.94
CA VAL A 14 4.30 2.19 0.53
C VAL A 14 3.36 3.33 0.15
N THR A 15 3.68 4.08 -0.89
CA THR A 15 2.80 5.13 -1.45
C THR A 15 2.90 5.17 -2.97
N LYS A 16 2.03 5.97 -3.60
CA LYS A 16 1.84 5.96 -5.06
C LYS A 16 1.79 7.36 -5.64
N LEU A 17 2.27 7.51 -6.86
CA LEU A 17 1.95 8.65 -7.72
C LEU A 17 0.54 8.44 -8.29
N SER A 18 -0.46 9.01 -7.61
CA SER A 18 -1.88 8.68 -7.83
C SER A 18 -2.55 9.39 -9.00
N ASN A 19 -2.05 10.55 -9.42
CA ASN A 19 -2.67 11.35 -10.48
C ASN A 19 -1.85 11.24 -11.78
N PRO A 20 -2.36 10.58 -12.82
CA PRO A 20 -1.71 10.54 -14.14
C PRO A 20 -1.35 11.90 -14.72
N GLY A 21 -2.16 12.93 -14.47
CA GLY A 21 -1.89 14.29 -14.92
C GLY A 21 -0.64 14.92 -14.29
N GLU A 22 -0.12 14.32 -13.22
CA GLU A 22 1.08 14.77 -12.51
C GLU A 22 2.33 13.93 -12.86
N TYR A 23 2.25 13.02 -13.82
CA TYR A 23 3.36 12.11 -14.15
C TYR A 23 4.62 12.84 -14.61
N ARG A 24 4.46 13.93 -15.37
CA ARG A 24 5.59 14.79 -15.76
C ARG A 24 6.19 15.58 -14.59
N SER A 25 5.49 15.67 -13.46
CA SER A 25 5.91 16.36 -12.24
C SER A 25 6.11 15.37 -11.07
N ALA A 26 6.47 14.12 -11.37
CA ALA A 26 6.60 13.04 -10.40
C ALA A 26 7.49 13.41 -9.20
N ARG A 27 8.64 14.08 -9.45
CA ARG A 27 9.53 14.55 -8.37
C ARG A 27 8.84 15.57 -7.47
N GLN A 28 8.23 16.61 -8.05
CA GLN A 28 7.52 17.61 -7.27
C GLN A 28 6.43 16.98 -6.41
N ARG A 29 5.69 16.01 -6.97
CA ARG A 29 4.63 15.33 -6.23
C ARG A 29 5.18 14.47 -5.08
N PHE A 30 6.30 13.79 -5.32
CA PHE A 30 7.01 13.02 -4.32
C PHE A 30 7.47 13.90 -3.14
N GLU A 31 8.04 15.08 -3.41
CA GLU A 31 8.42 16.05 -2.36
C GLU A 31 7.24 16.43 -1.47
N GLN A 32 6.11 16.77 -2.09
CA GLN A 32 4.91 17.14 -1.36
C GLN A 32 4.40 15.98 -0.48
N GLN A 33 4.52 14.74 -0.96
CA GLN A 33 4.13 13.57 -0.19
C GLN A 33 5.04 13.35 1.02
N LEU A 34 6.36 13.48 0.86
CA LEU A 34 7.29 13.42 1.99
C LEU A 34 7.00 14.48 3.05
N GLN A 35 6.74 15.72 2.63
CA GLN A 35 6.34 16.81 3.54
C GLN A 35 5.02 16.50 4.25
N THR A 36 4.02 15.99 3.54
CA THR A 36 2.72 15.63 4.09
C THR A 36 2.83 14.48 5.09
N LEU A 37 3.67 13.49 4.79
CA LEU A 37 3.88 12.30 5.62
C LEU A 37 4.85 12.55 6.78
N GLY A 38 5.66 13.61 6.70
CA GLY A 38 6.71 13.93 7.67
C GLY A 38 7.83 12.90 7.68
N VAL A 39 8.28 12.44 6.52
CA VAL A 39 9.34 11.44 6.36
C VAL A 39 10.37 11.86 5.32
N ASP A 40 11.60 11.35 5.43
CA ASP A 40 12.69 11.71 4.52
C ASP A 40 12.79 10.80 3.28
N TYR A 41 12.22 9.59 3.38
CA TYR A 41 12.27 8.57 2.33
C TYR A 41 11.01 7.67 2.33
N ILE A 42 10.78 7.01 1.20
CA ILE A 42 9.72 6.04 0.98
C ILE A 42 10.33 4.67 0.67
N ASP A 43 9.80 3.59 1.26
CA ASP A 43 10.34 2.25 1.04
C ASP A 43 9.92 1.70 -0.32
N VAL A 44 8.65 1.86 -0.69
CA VAL A 44 8.16 1.47 -2.02
C VAL A 44 7.33 2.59 -2.62
N TYR A 45 7.74 3.09 -3.79
CA TYR A 45 6.99 4.09 -4.53
C TYR A 45 6.49 3.53 -5.86
N MET A 46 5.21 3.71 -6.15
CA MET A 46 4.57 3.09 -7.32
C MET A 46 3.89 4.09 -8.25
N LEU A 47 3.92 3.83 -9.55
CA LEU A 47 2.93 4.42 -10.46
C LEU A 47 1.56 3.80 -10.16
N HIS A 48 0.55 4.63 -9.88
CA HIS A 48 -0.78 4.12 -9.50
C HIS A 48 -1.53 3.51 -10.69
N SER A 49 -1.30 4.03 -11.90
CA SER A 49 -1.91 3.51 -13.12
C SER A 49 -0.95 3.65 -14.29
N PRO A 50 -1.28 3.10 -15.47
CA PRO A 50 -0.43 3.24 -16.64
C PRO A 50 -0.27 4.70 -17.12
N GLY A 51 -1.18 5.60 -16.74
CA GLY A 51 -1.25 6.95 -17.29
C GLY A 51 -1.80 6.98 -18.71
N SER A 52 -1.73 8.14 -19.38
CA SER A 52 -2.40 8.36 -20.67
C SER A 52 -1.54 8.02 -21.88
N SER A 53 -0.21 7.99 -21.72
CA SER A 53 0.73 7.71 -22.83
C SER A 53 2.03 7.08 -22.34
N MET A 54 2.73 6.38 -23.24
CA MET A 54 4.07 5.83 -22.98
C MET A 54 5.08 6.92 -22.61
N GLU A 55 5.03 8.07 -23.27
CA GLU A 55 5.97 9.18 -23.02
C GLU A 55 5.84 9.73 -21.59
N GLU A 56 4.61 9.93 -21.10
CA GLU A 56 4.36 10.38 -19.73
C GLU A 56 4.80 9.32 -18.71
N ARG A 57 4.51 8.05 -19.00
CA ARG A 57 4.91 6.91 -18.17
C ARG A 57 6.45 6.84 -18.04
N GLN A 58 7.15 6.99 -19.16
CA GLN A 58 8.61 7.01 -19.22
C GLN A 58 9.19 8.24 -18.51
N ALA A 59 8.60 9.42 -18.69
CA ALA A 59 9.03 10.64 -18.00
C ALA A 59 8.88 10.52 -16.47
N ALA A 60 7.76 9.97 -16.00
CA ALA A 60 7.54 9.71 -14.57
C ALA A 60 8.54 8.68 -14.03
N TRP A 61 8.72 7.57 -14.76
CA TRP A 61 9.63 6.51 -14.34
C TRP A 61 11.07 7.02 -14.21
N ARG A 62 11.57 7.80 -15.18
CA ARG A 62 12.91 8.42 -15.10
C ARG A 62 13.09 9.28 -13.86
N GLN A 63 12.10 10.10 -13.50
CA GLN A 63 12.17 10.91 -12.27
C GLN A 63 12.14 10.03 -11.01
N MET A 64 11.38 8.94 -11.01
CA MET A 64 11.37 7.97 -9.91
C MET A 64 12.72 7.24 -9.79
N GLU A 65 13.37 6.96 -10.92
CA GLU A 65 14.71 6.37 -10.97
C GLU A 65 15.80 7.31 -10.42
N GLU A 66 15.72 8.61 -10.71
CA GLU A 66 16.61 9.61 -10.09
C GLU A 66 16.43 9.66 -8.57
N LEU A 67 15.18 9.66 -8.09
CA LEU A 67 14.87 9.61 -6.66
C LEU A 67 15.31 8.31 -5.98
N TYR A 68 15.34 7.20 -6.74
CA TYR A 68 15.91 5.94 -6.30
C TYR A 68 17.43 6.04 -6.14
N ASP A 69 18.13 6.62 -7.13
CA ASP A 69 19.58 6.81 -7.07
C ASP A 69 19.99 7.77 -5.93
N GLU A 70 19.14 8.74 -5.60
CA GLU A 70 19.30 9.62 -4.42
C GLU A 70 19.09 8.90 -3.07
N GLY A 71 18.67 7.64 -3.08
CA GLY A 71 18.38 6.85 -1.88
C GLY A 71 17.07 7.23 -1.18
N ARG A 72 16.23 8.04 -1.83
CA ARG A 72 14.97 8.54 -1.26
C ARG A 72 13.81 7.60 -1.52
N ILE A 73 13.96 6.71 -2.51
CA ILE A 73 13.09 5.58 -2.74
C ILE A 73 13.91 4.30 -2.66
N LYS A 74 13.50 3.32 -1.84
CA LYS A 74 14.24 2.05 -1.72
C LYS A 74 13.85 0.99 -2.75
N ALA A 75 12.63 1.04 -3.27
CA ALA A 75 12.15 0.16 -4.32
C ALA A 75 11.06 0.82 -5.16
N LEU A 76 11.07 0.52 -6.46
CA LEU A 76 10.06 0.99 -7.41
C LEU A 76 9.03 -0.10 -7.69
N GLY A 77 7.81 0.32 -8.00
CA GLY A 77 6.76 -0.59 -8.43
C GLY A 77 5.73 0.07 -9.32
N VAL A 78 4.76 -0.71 -9.76
CA VAL A 78 3.64 -0.23 -10.55
C VAL A 78 2.34 -0.84 -10.05
N SER A 79 1.22 -0.22 -10.40
CA SER A 79 -0.11 -0.68 -10.03
C SER A 79 -1.03 -0.57 -11.23
N ASN A 80 -1.92 -1.55 -11.41
CA ASN A 80 -2.86 -1.64 -12.53
C ASN A 80 -2.19 -1.80 -13.90
N PHE A 81 -1.17 -2.65 -13.98
CA PHE A 81 -0.47 -2.97 -15.24
C PHE A 81 -0.77 -4.41 -15.66
N ASP A 82 -0.89 -4.65 -16.95
CA ASP A 82 -0.93 -5.98 -17.57
C ASP A 82 0.44 -6.33 -18.19
N ILE A 83 0.55 -7.54 -18.77
CA ILE A 83 1.82 -8.02 -19.37
C ILE A 83 2.33 -7.06 -20.46
N PRO A 84 1.52 -6.63 -21.46
CA PRO A 84 2.00 -5.68 -22.47
C PRO A 84 2.55 -4.37 -21.89
N LEU A 85 1.87 -3.79 -20.89
CA LEU A 85 2.36 -2.57 -20.24
C LEU A 85 3.63 -2.80 -19.42
N LEU A 86 3.76 -3.97 -18.77
CA LEU A 86 4.98 -4.35 -18.06
C LEU A 86 6.15 -4.55 -19.04
N GLN A 87 5.92 -5.19 -20.18
CA GLN A 87 6.93 -5.35 -21.23
C GLN A 87 7.37 -4.00 -21.79
N GLU A 88 6.44 -3.08 -22.04
CA GLU A 88 6.75 -1.72 -22.48
C GLU A 88 7.62 -1.00 -21.45
N LEU A 89 7.23 -1.04 -20.16
CA LEU A 89 8.00 -0.45 -19.06
C LEU A 89 9.41 -1.02 -18.98
N LEU A 90 9.55 -2.35 -19.01
CA LEU A 90 10.84 -3.04 -18.98
C LEU A 90 11.71 -2.69 -20.19
N GLY A 91 11.11 -2.27 -21.32
CA GLY A 91 11.83 -1.83 -22.51
C GLY A 91 12.59 -0.51 -22.34
N PHE A 92 12.21 0.33 -21.36
CA PHE A 92 12.89 1.61 -21.11
C PHE A 92 13.36 1.83 -19.67
N ALA A 93 12.97 0.98 -18.73
CA ALA A 93 13.35 1.09 -17.32
C ALA A 93 14.81 0.67 -17.10
N ARG A 94 15.62 1.56 -16.52
CA ARG A 94 16.95 1.23 -15.98
C ARG A 94 16.82 0.52 -14.64
N VAL A 95 15.96 1.03 -13.76
CA VAL A 95 15.61 0.37 -12.48
C VAL A 95 14.31 -0.38 -12.71
N ARG A 96 14.38 -1.72 -12.66
CA ARG A 96 13.22 -2.58 -12.89
C ARG A 96 12.21 -2.44 -11.73
N PRO A 97 10.89 -2.48 -11.99
CA PRO A 97 9.90 -2.55 -10.92
C PRO A 97 10.09 -3.84 -10.13
N VAL A 98 10.12 -3.75 -8.80
CA VAL A 98 10.18 -4.91 -7.90
C VAL A 98 8.78 -5.39 -7.54
N TYR A 99 7.80 -4.48 -7.52
CA TYR A 99 6.43 -4.78 -7.11
C TYR A 99 5.41 -4.44 -8.20
N LEU A 100 4.44 -5.32 -8.39
CA LEU A 100 3.19 -5.04 -9.09
C LEU A 100 2.04 -5.08 -8.09
N GLN A 101 1.23 -4.03 -8.00
CA GLN A 101 0.00 -4.02 -7.22
C GLN A 101 -1.24 -4.06 -8.11
N ASN A 102 -1.96 -5.17 -8.08
CA ASN A 102 -3.05 -5.42 -9.00
C ASN A 102 -4.26 -5.98 -8.24
N LYS A 103 -5.47 -5.78 -8.76
CA LYS A 103 -6.69 -6.40 -8.24
C LYS A 103 -6.48 -7.91 -8.27
N TYR A 104 -6.71 -8.53 -7.13
CA TYR A 104 -6.53 -9.97 -7.00
C TYR A 104 -7.85 -10.61 -6.59
N SER A 105 -8.20 -11.72 -7.24
CA SER A 105 -9.36 -12.52 -6.88
C SER A 105 -8.90 -13.88 -6.38
N ILE A 106 -9.44 -14.33 -5.24
CA ILE A 106 -9.15 -15.68 -4.72
C ILE A 106 -9.71 -16.79 -5.61
N TYR A 107 -10.73 -16.48 -6.42
CA TYR A 107 -11.35 -17.42 -7.36
C TYR A 107 -10.64 -17.44 -8.71
N GLU A 108 -9.91 -16.36 -9.02
CA GLU A 108 -9.16 -16.20 -10.27
C GLU A 108 -7.77 -15.66 -9.93
N PRO A 109 -6.89 -16.48 -9.33
CA PRO A 109 -5.55 -16.09 -8.97
C PRO A 109 -4.70 -15.87 -10.24
N GLY A 110 -4.83 -14.68 -10.83
CA GLY A 110 -4.26 -14.31 -12.13
C GLY A 110 -5.20 -13.52 -13.04
N GLY A 111 -6.49 -13.44 -12.68
CA GLY A 111 -7.50 -12.69 -13.43
C GLY A 111 -7.48 -11.20 -13.13
N HIS A 112 -7.31 -10.38 -14.17
CA HIS A 112 -7.37 -8.93 -14.10
C HIS A 112 -8.46 -8.41 -15.04
N GLY A 113 -9.70 -8.85 -14.83
CA GLY A 113 -10.75 -8.67 -15.85
C GLY A 113 -10.50 -9.54 -17.09
N GLU A 114 -11.39 -9.44 -18.08
CA GLU A 114 -11.43 -10.24 -19.33
C GLU A 114 -10.08 -10.26 -20.07
N VAL A 115 -9.16 -11.12 -19.67
CA VAL A 115 -7.95 -11.35 -20.45
C VAL A 115 -7.64 -12.84 -20.45
N SER A 116 -8.19 -13.49 -21.48
CA SER A 116 -7.79 -14.81 -21.95
C SER A 116 -6.36 -14.73 -22.50
N GLN A 117 -5.34 -14.87 -21.65
CA GLN A 117 -3.94 -15.02 -22.07
C GLN A 117 -3.41 -16.43 -21.73
N PRO A 118 -2.49 -16.98 -22.54
CA PRO A 118 -2.00 -18.35 -22.38
C PRO A 118 -1.10 -18.55 -21.14
N ASP A 119 -0.42 -17.50 -20.68
CA ASP A 119 0.42 -17.52 -19.46
C ASP A 119 -0.30 -16.76 -18.33
N SER A 120 -0.34 -17.35 -17.13
CA SER A 120 -0.85 -16.65 -15.94
C SER A 120 0.03 -15.42 -15.65
N LEU A 121 -0.58 -14.25 -15.39
CA LEU A 121 0.15 -13.06 -14.95
C LEU A 121 1.12 -13.38 -13.80
N MET A 122 0.74 -14.25 -12.88
CA MET A 122 1.58 -14.68 -11.76
C MET A 122 2.83 -15.44 -12.21
N GLU A 123 2.70 -16.31 -13.22
CA GLU A 123 3.84 -17.06 -13.77
C GLU A 123 4.79 -16.12 -14.51
N TRP A 124 4.24 -15.18 -15.28
CA TRP A 124 5.04 -14.18 -15.97
C TRP A 124 5.84 -13.30 -14.99
N LEU A 125 5.19 -12.80 -13.93
CA LEU A 125 5.86 -12.02 -12.89
C LEU A 125 6.96 -12.81 -12.17
N ALA A 126 6.71 -14.09 -11.88
CA ALA A 126 7.71 -14.96 -11.27
C ALA A 126 8.94 -15.14 -12.18
N LYS A 127 8.76 -15.29 -13.50
CA LYS A 127 9.85 -15.35 -14.48
C LYS A 127 10.65 -14.05 -14.52
N GLU A 128 9.98 -12.90 -14.41
CA GLU A 128 10.61 -11.58 -14.48
C GLU A 128 11.19 -11.10 -13.13
N GLY A 129 11.00 -11.85 -12.05
CA GLY A 129 11.45 -11.50 -10.69
C GLY A 129 10.64 -10.36 -10.05
N ILE A 130 9.39 -10.18 -10.44
CA ILE A 130 8.50 -9.13 -9.93
C ILE A 130 7.54 -9.73 -8.90
N VAL A 131 7.43 -9.10 -7.74
CA VAL A 131 6.54 -9.54 -6.65
C VAL A 131 5.15 -8.96 -6.84
N MET A 132 4.15 -9.83 -6.93
CA MET A 132 2.74 -9.43 -6.94
C MET A 132 2.25 -9.06 -5.54
N THR A 133 1.52 -7.97 -5.43
CA THR A 133 0.72 -7.60 -4.26
C THR A 133 -0.74 -7.43 -4.68
N GLY A 134 -1.65 -8.17 -4.04
CA GLY A 134 -3.06 -8.13 -4.37
C GLY A 134 -3.81 -7.06 -3.59
N TYR A 135 -4.65 -6.25 -4.25
CA TYR A 135 -5.64 -5.40 -3.56
C TYR A 135 -7.06 -5.89 -3.84
N SER A 136 -8.01 -5.46 -3.01
CA SER A 136 -9.44 -5.79 -3.16
C SER A 136 -9.79 -7.29 -3.11
N PHE A 137 -8.96 -8.13 -2.49
CA PHE A 137 -9.12 -9.59 -2.44
C PHE A 137 -10.41 -10.09 -1.76
N LEU A 138 -11.03 -9.29 -0.89
CA LEU A 138 -12.31 -9.66 -0.24
C LEU A 138 -13.54 -9.32 -1.10
N LEU A 139 -13.42 -8.49 -2.15
CA LEU A 139 -14.56 -8.09 -2.98
C LEU A 139 -15.08 -9.24 -3.85
N SER A 140 -14.22 -10.18 -4.23
CA SER A 140 -14.66 -11.36 -4.97
C SER A 140 -15.20 -12.47 -4.07
N ALA A 141 -15.12 -12.33 -2.74
CA ALA A 141 -15.53 -13.36 -1.77
C ALA A 141 -16.64 -12.88 -0.82
N PRO A 142 -17.86 -12.59 -1.34
CA PRO A 142 -18.96 -12.09 -0.50
C PRO A 142 -19.29 -13.02 0.66
N MET A 143 -19.18 -14.34 0.45
CA MET A 143 -19.38 -15.34 1.51
C MET A 143 -18.34 -15.22 2.63
N VAL A 144 -17.06 -15.03 2.31
CA VAL A 144 -16.00 -14.83 3.32
C VAL A 144 -16.26 -13.55 4.13
N MET A 145 -16.71 -12.48 3.48
CA MET A 145 -17.11 -11.25 4.17
C MET A 145 -18.25 -11.49 5.17
N PHE A 146 -19.29 -12.25 4.78
CA PHE A 146 -20.40 -12.60 5.67
C PHE A 146 -19.95 -13.43 6.89
N TYR A 147 -19.05 -14.40 6.71
CA TYR A 147 -18.57 -15.23 7.82
C TYR A 147 -17.61 -14.48 8.75
N VAL A 148 -16.69 -13.66 8.22
CA VAL A 148 -15.79 -12.83 9.04
C VAL A 148 -16.57 -11.82 9.88
N LEU A 149 -17.56 -11.13 9.28
CA LEU A 149 -18.43 -10.21 10.01
C LEU A 149 -19.27 -10.92 11.07
N LYS A 150 -19.79 -12.12 10.78
CA LYS A 150 -20.52 -12.92 11.79
C LYS A 150 -19.62 -13.35 12.95
N ILE A 151 -18.40 -13.79 12.69
CA ILE A 151 -17.45 -14.20 13.73
C ILE A 151 -17.06 -12.99 14.60
N LEU A 152 -16.78 -11.82 14.00
CA LEU A 152 -16.51 -10.59 14.74
C LEU A 152 -17.72 -10.13 15.58
N CYS A 153 -18.95 -10.19 15.04
CA CYS A 153 -20.16 -9.90 15.81
C CYS A 153 -20.38 -10.88 16.98
N LEU A 154 -20.10 -12.18 16.78
CA LEU A 154 -20.18 -13.20 17.84
C LEU A 154 -19.18 -12.92 18.98
N PHE A 155 -17.96 -12.47 18.67
CA PHE A 155 -16.98 -12.07 19.68
C PHE A 155 -17.40 -10.81 20.45
N THR A 156 -17.94 -9.79 19.77
CA THR A 156 -18.44 -8.57 20.44
C THR A 156 -19.64 -8.86 21.35
N VAL A 157 -20.55 -9.75 20.94
CA VAL A 157 -21.70 -10.17 21.73
C VAL A 157 -21.28 -11.03 22.93
N CYS A 158 -20.30 -11.93 22.78
CA CYS A 158 -19.76 -12.70 23.92
C CYS A 158 -19.03 -11.82 24.95
N CYS A 159 -18.29 -10.79 24.52
CA CYS A 159 -17.67 -9.84 25.46
C CYS A 159 -18.70 -9.02 26.25
N TYR A 160 -19.84 -8.67 25.64
CA TYR A 160 -20.93 -7.98 26.33
C TYR A 160 -21.74 -8.90 27.26
N ILE A 161 -21.87 -10.20 26.95
CA ILE A 161 -22.59 -11.17 27.79
C ILE A 161 -21.76 -11.57 29.03
N PHE A 162 -20.42 -11.59 28.94
CA PHE A 162 -19.53 -11.96 30.05
C PHE A 162 -19.05 -10.81 30.94
N HIS A 163 -19.52 -9.58 30.73
CA HIS A 163 -19.23 -8.45 31.64
C HIS A 163 -20.47 -7.90 32.37
N PRO A 164 -21.19 -8.70 33.18
CA PRO A 164 -22.08 -8.15 34.17
C PRO A 164 -21.28 -7.68 35.41
N TRP A 165 -21.31 -6.37 35.64
CA TRP A 165 -21.41 -5.79 36.98
C TRP A 165 -20.25 -6.01 37.97
N ARG A 166 -19.30 -5.07 37.99
CA ARG A 166 -18.58 -4.71 39.22
C ARG A 166 -18.32 -3.19 39.28
N THR A 167 -19.40 -2.43 39.38
CA THR A 167 -19.31 -1.04 39.87
C THR A 167 -19.24 -1.09 41.39
N SER A 168 -18.03 -1.04 41.96
CA SER A 168 -17.84 -0.53 43.32
C SER A 168 -17.01 0.73 43.25
N ASN A 169 -17.64 1.84 43.64
CA ASN A 169 -17.06 3.16 43.78
C ASN A 169 -15.72 3.13 44.52
N HIS A 170 -14.66 3.62 43.88
CA HIS A 170 -13.63 4.39 44.56
C HIS A 170 -12.97 5.33 43.57
N VAL A 171 -13.32 6.62 43.69
CA VAL A 171 -12.56 7.73 43.12
C VAL A 171 -11.43 8.05 44.11
N PRO A 172 -10.14 7.96 43.74
CA PRO A 172 -9.09 8.59 44.50
C PRO A 172 -8.95 10.04 44.02
N THR A 173 -9.40 10.98 44.84
CA THR A 173 -9.05 12.40 44.73
C THR A 173 -7.57 12.56 45.03
N HIS A 174 -6.77 12.95 44.03
CA HIS A 174 -5.41 13.46 44.29
C HIS A 174 -5.51 14.91 44.78
N GLU A 175 -5.45 15.09 46.11
CA GLU A 175 -5.12 16.38 46.72
C GLU A 175 -3.66 16.70 46.42
N ASN A 176 -3.45 17.77 45.66
CA ASN A 176 -2.14 18.36 45.43
C ASN A 176 -1.82 19.30 46.61
N LYS A 177 -1.15 18.79 47.65
CA LYS A 177 -0.59 19.60 48.73
C LYS A 177 0.73 20.21 48.28
N ALA A 178 0.67 21.42 47.74
CA ALA A 178 1.80 22.35 47.80
C ALA A 178 1.84 22.94 49.23
N LYS A 179 2.88 22.62 50.01
CA LYS A 179 3.26 23.36 51.21
C LYS A 179 4.66 23.94 50.99
N HIS A 180 4.75 25.25 51.19
CA HIS A 180 5.98 26.01 51.35
C HIS A 180 6.78 25.54 52.56
N SER A 181 8.10 25.51 52.39
CA SER A 181 9.10 26.01 53.33
C SER A 181 10.34 26.41 52.54
#